data_AF-A0A432Q022-F1
#
_entry.id   AF-A0A432Q022-F1
#
_cell.length_a   1.000
_cell.length_b   1.000
_cell.length_c   1.000
_cell.angle_alpha   90.00
_cell.angle_beta   90.00
_cell.angle_gamma   90.00
#
_symmetry.space_group_name_H-M   'P 1'
#
loop_
_entity.id
_entity.type
_entity.pdbx_description
1 polymer ?
#
loop_
_entity_poly.entity_id
_entity_poly.type
_entity_poly.pdbx_seq_one_letter_code
_entity_poly.pdbx_strand_id
1 'polypeptide(L)'
;MAAVMRFSEDMPLTTLLEIAPECEEILMNYGLKKIKEDGVYEIVVPRLTIKGFITLMNLKEEQKEELVSKLEEIYNKKLSGG
;
A
#
# COMPACT_ATOMS: atom_id res chain seq x y z
N MET A 1 22.19 10.23 9.56
CA MET A 1 21.75 8.83 9.64
C MET A 1 20.31 8.82 9.15
N ALA A 2 20.08 8.55 7.85
CA ALA A 2 18.72 8.45 7.34
C ALA A 2 18.06 7.28 8.08
N ALA A 3 16.98 7.55 8.82
CA ALA A 3 16.22 6.47 9.42
C ALA A 3 15.76 5.57 8.27
N VAL A 4 16.26 4.33 8.23
CA VAL A 4 15.77 3.33 7.28
C VAL A 4 14.33 3.07 7.72
N MET A 5 13.37 3.73 7.07
CA MET A 5 11.96 3.51 7.32
C MET A 5 11.67 2.06 6.95
N ARG A 6 11.46 1.20 7.96
CA ARG A 6 11.09 -0.20 7.74
C ARG A 6 9.65 -0.26 7.24
N PHE A 7 9.37 -1.19 6.34
CA PHE A 7 8.00 -1.49 5.94
C PHE A 7 7.16 -1.85 7.18
N SER A 8 5.94 -1.33 7.25
CA SER A 8 4.98 -1.59 8.32
C SER A 8 3.57 -1.42 7.80
N GLU A 9 2.66 -2.34 8.15
CA GLU A 9 1.25 -2.22 7.76
C GLU A 9 0.57 -0.96 8.35
N ASP A 10 1.11 -0.40 9.43
CA ASP A 10 0.57 0.82 10.06
C ASP A 10 1.04 2.10 9.37
N MET A 11 1.90 2.02 8.35
CA MET A 11 2.35 3.19 7.59
C MET A 11 1.23 3.78 6.73
N PRO A 12 1.22 5.11 6.50
CA PRO A 12 0.28 5.73 5.58
C PRO A 12 0.42 5.16 4.17
N LEU A 13 -0.71 4.92 3.50
CA LEU A 13 -0.74 4.42 2.13
C LEU A 13 -0.09 5.42 1.16
N THR A 14 -0.24 6.72 1.42
CA THR A 14 0.45 7.78 0.67
C THR A 14 1.97 7.68 0.78
N THR A 15 2.51 7.44 1.97
CA THR A 15 3.96 7.25 2.16
C THR A 15 4.48 6.05 1.37
N LEU A 16 3.72 4.95 1.33
CA LEU A 16 4.07 3.80 0.49
C LEU A 16 4.12 4.19 -0.99
N LEU A 17 3.11 4.90 -1.47
CA LEU A 17 2.99 5.29 -2.88
C LEU A 17 4.01 6.37 -3.30
N GLU A 18 4.45 7.23 -2.37
CA GLU A 18 5.53 8.19 -2.61
C GLU A 18 6.89 7.50 -2.78
N ILE A 19 7.18 6.49 -1.96
CA ILE A 19 8.45 5.75 -2.00
C ILE A 19 8.45 4.71 -3.13
N ALA A 20 7.32 4.04 -3.34
CA ALA A 20 7.14 2.97 -4.29
C ALA A 20 5.82 3.16 -5.07
N PRO A 21 5.78 4.04 -6.09
CA PRO A 21 4.58 4.27 -6.89
C PRO A 21 4.05 3.02 -7.59
N GLU A 22 4.93 2.06 -7.91
CA GLU A 22 4.60 0.76 -8.51
C GLU A 22 3.64 -0.07 -7.65
N CYS A 23 3.59 0.17 -6.33
CA CYS A 23 2.64 -0.46 -5.43
C CYS A 23 1.18 -0.13 -5.78
N GLU A 24 0.92 0.99 -6.47
CA GLU A 24 -0.42 1.39 -6.88
C GLU A 24 -1.07 0.34 -7.80
N GLU A 25 -0.31 -0.18 -8.77
CA GLU A 25 -0.80 -1.19 -9.72
C GLU A 25 -1.20 -2.49 -9.00
N ILE A 26 -0.42 -2.88 -7.98
CA ILE A 26 -0.78 -4.02 -7.13
C ILE A 26 -2.07 -3.73 -6.39
N LEU A 27 -2.15 -2.61 -5.67
CA LEU A 27 -3.31 -2.23 -4.89
C LEU A 27 -4.59 -2.14 -5.74
N MET A 28 -4.49 -1.79 -7.03
CA MET A 28 -5.63 -1.82 -7.96
C MET A 28 -6.29 -3.20 -8.05
N ASN A 29 -5.50 -4.27 -8.03
CA ASN A 29 -6.00 -5.66 -8.04
C ASN A 29 -6.65 -6.09 -6.71
N TYR A 30 -6.39 -5.37 -5.62
CA TYR A 30 -6.94 -5.65 -4.29
C TYR A 30 -8.01 -4.62 -3.86
N GLY A 31 -8.53 -3.82 -4.79
CA GLY A 31 -9.71 -2.98 -4.59
C GLY A 31 -9.49 -1.47 -4.66
N LEU A 32 -8.24 -1.00 -4.81
CA LEU A 32 -7.97 0.42 -5.08
C LEU A 32 -8.60 0.90 -6.40
N LYS A 33 -8.76 -0.01 -7.38
CA LYS A 33 -9.45 0.29 -8.63
C LYS A 33 -10.89 0.75 -8.38
N LYS A 34 -11.61 0.05 -7.49
CA LYS A 34 -12.97 0.41 -7.13
C LYS A 34 -13.04 1.77 -6.43
N ILE A 35 -12.10 2.07 -5.52
CA ILE A 35 -11.98 3.38 -4.86
C ILE A 35 -11.84 4.51 -5.90
N LYS A 36 -11.07 4.29 -6.97
CA LYS A 36 -10.93 5.25 -8.08
C LYS A 36 -12.22 5.37 -8.90
N GLU A 37 -12.84 4.26 -9.26
CA GLU A 37 -14.09 4.24 -10.03
C GLU A 37 -15.24 4.93 -9.28
N ASP A 38 -15.28 4.78 -7.96
CA ASP A 38 -16.24 5.45 -7.08
C ASP A 38 -15.94 6.96 -6.89
N GLY A 39 -14.83 7.46 -7.43
CA GLY A 39 -14.46 8.88 -7.40
C GLY A 39 -14.02 9.41 -6.04
N VAL A 40 -13.67 8.52 -5.09
CA VAL A 40 -13.35 8.87 -3.70
C VAL A 40 -11.87 8.74 -3.35
N TYR A 41 -11.02 8.46 -4.35
CA TYR A 41 -9.58 8.25 -4.17
C TYR A 41 -8.89 9.36 -3.37
N GLU A 42 -9.06 10.62 -3.78
CA GLU A 42 -8.44 11.80 -3.15
C GLU A 42 -8.92 12.05 -1.71
N ILE A 43 -10.06 11.45 -1.32
CA ILE A 43 -10.64 11.60 0.02
C ILE A 43 -10.17 10.46 0.92
N VAL A 44 -10.13 9.24 0.38
CA VAL A 44 -9.91 8.01 1.13
C VAL A 44 -8.42 7.69 1.26
N VAL A 45 -7.67 7.69 0.16
CA VAL A 45 -6.26 7.25 0.14
C VAL A 45 -5.36 8.04 1.10
N PRO A 46 -5.46 9.39 1.20
CA PRO A 46 -4.68 10.16 2.16
C PRO A 46 -4.95 9.85 3.64
N ARG A 47 -6.04 9.14 3.94
CA ARG A 47 -6.47 8.81 5.31
C ARG A 47 -6.21 7.35 5.68
N LEU A 48 -5.79 6.53 4.72
CA LEU A 48 -5.58 5.10 4.93
C LEU A 48 -4.14 4.80 5.32
N THR A 49 -3.98 3.84 6.23
CA THR A 49 -2.77 3.02 6.33
C THR A 49 -2.90 1.80 5.43
N ILE A 50 -1.82 1.04 5.22
CA ILE A 50 -1.89 -0.24 4.49
C ILE A 50 -2.88 -1.19 5.19
N LYS A 51 -2.80 -1.30 6.52
CA LYS A 51 -3.74 -2.07 7.35
C LYS A 51 -5.18 -1.59 7.21
N GLY A 52 -5.37 -0.26 7.19
CA GLY A 52 -6.67 0.36 6.97
C GLY A 52 -7.25 -0.02 5.60
N PHE A 53 -6.43 -0.01 4.56
CA PHE A 53 -6.82 -0.44 3.21
C PHE A 53 -7.23 -1.91 3.18
N ILE A 54 -6.40 -2.81 3.75
CA ILE A 54 -6.69 -4.26 3.83
C ILE A 54 -8.05 -4.50 4.53
N THR A 55 -8.28 -3.80 5.64
CA THR A 55 -9.53 -3.88 6.40
C THR A 55 -10.72 -3.37 5.60
N LEU A 56 -10.57 -2.21 4.94
CA LEU A 56 -11.63 -1.59 4.15
C LEU A 56 -12.04 -2.47 2.96
N MET A 57 -11.06 -3.13 2.32
CA MET A 57 -11.30 -4.03 1.19
C MET A 57 -11.79 -5.42 1.62
N ASN A 58 -11.86 -5.68 2.94
CA ASN A 58 -12.27 -6.95 3.52
C ASN A 58 -11.50 -8.15 2.93
N LEU A 59 -10.17 -7.98 2.80
CA LEU A 59 -9.31 -9.02 2.25
C LEU A 59 -9.21 -10.20 3.22
N LYS A 60 -9.26 -11.41 2.67
CA LYS A 60 -9.00 -12.63 3.46
C LYS A 60 -7.52 -12.72 3.83
N GLU A 61 -7.22 -13.53 4.85
CA GLU A 61 -5.86 -13.72 5.36
C GLU A 61 -4.85 -14.08 4.26
N GLU A 62 -5.17 -15.04 3.39
CA GLU A 62 -4.32 -15.42 2.25
C GLU A 62 -4.03 -14.24 1.31
N GLN A 63 -5.05 -13.44 0.99
CA GLN A 63 -4.91 -12.26 0.12
C GLN A 63 -4.13 -11.14 0.80
N LYS A 64 -4.30 -11.00 2.12
CA LYS A 64 -3.54 -10.06 2.94
C LYS A 64 -2.06 -10.42 2.90
N GLU A 65 -1.70 -11.66 3.20
CA GLU A 65 -0.31 -12.12 3.23
C GLU A 65 0.37 -11.93 1.87
N GLU A 66 -0.33 -12.31 0.79
CA GLU A 66 0.15 -12.11 -0.58
C GLU A 66 0.36 -10.63 -0.90
N LEU A 67 -0.60 -9.77 -0.59
CA LEU A 67 -0.50 -8.33 -0.82
C LEU A 67 0.68 -7.74 -0.03
N VAL A 68 0.73 -8.00 1.27
CA VAL A 68 1.76 -7.45 2.17
C VAL A 68 3.15 -7.85 1.70
N SER A 69 3.35 -9.13 1.35
CA SER A 69 4.64 -9.63 0.86
C SER A 69 5.09 -8.91 -0.41
N LYS A 70 4.18 -8.71 -1.37
CA LYS A 70 4.51 -7.99 -2.62
C LYS A 70 4.82 -6.52 -2.38
N LEU A 71 4.06 -5.84 -1.52
CA LEU A 71 4.30 -4.43 -1.18
C LEU A 71 5.65 -4.26 -0.47
N GLU A 72 5.96 -5.13 0.48
CA GLU A 72 7.22 -5.12 1.21
C GLU A 72 8.42 -5.37 0.28
N GLU A 73 8.30 -6.33 -0.64
CA GLU A 73 9.36 -6.63 -1.61
C GLU A 73 9.70 -5.40 -2.48
N ILE A 74 8.69 -4.72 -3.03
CA ILE A 74 8.90 -3.53 -3.86
C ILE A 74 9.48 -2.39 -3.02
N TYR A 75 8.92 -2.15 -1.84
CA TYR A 75 9.37 -1.10 -0.93
C TYR A 75 10.85 -1.28 -0.55
N ASN A 76 11.25 -2.50 -0.17
CA ASN A 76 12.63 -2.81 0.19
C ASN A 76 13.58 -2.70 -1.01
N LYS A 77 13.14 -3.09 -2.23
CA LYS A 77 13.92 -2.88 -3.46
C LYS A 77 14.19 -1.40 -3.72
N LYS A 78 13.19 -0.52 -3.51
CA LYS A 78 13.37 0.93 -3.69
C LYS A 78 14.33 1.54 -2.68
N LEU A 79 14.30 1.07 -1.42
CA LEU A 79 15.25 1.54 -0.40
C LEU A 79 16.67 0.99 -0.57
N SER A 80 16.82 -0.21 -1.15
CA SER A 80 18.14 -0.85 -1.34
C SER A 80 18.83 -0.44 -2.64
N GLY A 81 18.09 0.13 -3.60
CA GLY A 81 18.57 0.59 -4.91
C GLY A 81 18.76 2.11 -5.02
N GLY A 82 18.77 2.83 -3.90
CA GLY A 82 18.98 4.28 -3.81
C GLY A 82 20.34 4.65 -3.24
#